data_AF-A0A9X1STT2-F1
#
_entry.id   AF-A0A9X1STT2-F1
#
_cell.length_a   1.000
_cell.length_b   1.000
_cell.length_c   1.000
_cell.angle_alpha   90.00
_cell.angle_beta   90.00
_cell.angle_gamma   90.00
#
_symmetry.space_group_name_H-M   'P 1'
#
loop_
_entity.id
_entity.type
_entity.pdbx_description
1 polymer ?
#
loop_
_entity_poly.entity_id
_entity_poly.type
_entity_poly.pdbx_seq_one_letter_code
_entity_poly.pdbx_strand_id
1 'polypeptide(L)' 'MTLTELSARAGVTVANLSVLKNNRARAVRFSTLTAICQVLNCDPGDLLSVEPLK' A
#
# COMPACT_ATOMS: atom_id res chain seq x y z
N MET A 1 3.03 10.35 8.97
CA MET A 1 3.78 10.22 7.70
C MET A 1 2.94 10.75 6.55
N THR A 2 3.52 11.54 5.65
CA THR A 2 2.85 12.00 4.42
C THR A 2 2.95 10.96 3.30
N LEU A 3 2.10 11.03 2.27
CA LEU A 3 2.22 10.14 1.10
C LEU A 3 3.56 10.31 0.37
N THR A 4 4.05 11.54 0.28
CA THR A 4 5.35 11.88 -0.34
C THR A 4 6.49 11.24 0.44
N GLU A 5 6.43 11.26 1.76
CA GLU A 5 7.42 10.62 2.63
C GLU A 5 7.39 9.10 2.52
N LEU A 6 6.20 8.48 2.50
CA LEU A 6 6.05 7.05 2.25
C LEU A 6 6.59 6.66 0.87
N SER A 7 6.33 7.48 -0.15
CA SER A 7 6.81 7.27 -1.51
C SER A 7 8.34 7.20 -1.56
N ALA A 8 9.01 8.14 -0.92
CA ALA A 8 10.47 8.19 -0.84
C ALA A 8 11.05 6.99 -0.09
N ARG A 9 10.42 6.58 1.02
CA ARG A 9 10.92 5.47 1.86
C ARG A 9 10.65 4.08 1.27
N ALA A 10 9.50 3.87 0.64
CA ALA A 10 9.09 2.56 0.11
C ALA A 10 9.49 2.32 -1.36
N GLY A 11 10.01 3.34 -2.05
CA GLY A 11 10.33 3.23 -3.49
C GLY A 11 9.10 3.06 -4.37
N VAL A 12 7.95 3.55 -3.93
CA VAL A 12 6.66 3.46 -4.64
C VAL A 12 6.22 4.87 -5.02
N THR A 13 5.74 5.08 -6.25
CA THR A 13 5.32 6.42 -6.68
C THR A 13 4.13 6.92 -5.85
N VAL A 14 4.08 8.24 -5.62
CA VAL A 14 2.92 8.88 -4.96
C VAL A 14 1.60 8.56 -5.68
N ALA A 15 1.63 8.45 -7.01
CA ALA A 15 0.48 8.04 -7.82
C ALA A 15 -0.01 6.63 -7.46
N ASN A 16 0.88 5.64 -7.39
CA ASN A 16 0.52 4.27 -7.00
C ASN A 16 0.00 4.20 -5.56
N LEU A 17 0.66 4.90 -4.63
CA LEU A 17 0.18 4.99 -3.24
C LEU A 17 -1.19 5.64 -3.13
N SER A 18 -1.48 6.65 -3.96
CA SER A 18 -2.80 7.29 -4.02
C SER A 18 -3.87 6.32 -4.53
N VAL A 19 -3.57 5.52 -5.56
CA VAL A 19 -4.48 4.49 -6.07
C VAL A 19 -4.78 3.42 -5.01
N LEU A 20 -3.75 2.97 -4.27
CA LEU A 20 -3.89 2.00 -3.17
C LEU A 20 -4.72 2.59 -2.02
N LYS A 21 -4.36 3.76 -1.50
CA LYS A 21 -5.05 4.43 -0.37
C LYS A 21 -6.54 4.64 -0.62
N ASN A 22 -6.92 4.88 -1.88
CA ASN A 22 -8.30 5.19 -2.25
C ASN A 22 -9.09 3.94 -2.71
N ASN A 23 -8.59 2.73 -2.45
CA ASN A 23 -9.23 1.46 -2.85
C ASN A 23 -9.53 1.36 -4.36
N ARG A 24 -8.70 1.98 -5.21
CA ARG A 24 -8.86 1.96 -6.68
C ARG A 24 -7.90 0.99 -7.37
N ALA A 25 -7.03 0.34 -6.61
CA ALA A 25 -6.08 -0.63 -7.16
C ALA A 25 -6.79 -1.90 -7.60
N ARG A 26 -6.55 -2.34 -8.84
CA ARG A 26 -7.02 -3.64 -9.35
C ARG A 26 -6.08 -4.78 -8.98
N ALA A 27 -4.80 -4.48 -8.82
CA ALA A 27 -3.74 -5.41 -8.46
C ALA A 27 -2.60 -4.65 -7.75
N VAL A 28 -1.83 -5.38 -6.94
CA VAL A 28 -0.60 -4.88 -6.31
C VAL A 28 0.46 -5.98 -6.39
N ARG A 29 1.71 -5.62 -6.72
CA ARG A 29 2.81 -6.59 -6.63
C ARG A 29 3.12 -6.85 -5.17
N PHE A 30 3.40 -8.10 -4.81
CA PHE A 30 3.75 -8.44 -3.44
C PHE A 30 5.01 -7.71 -2.95
N SER A 31 5.98 -7.44 -3.82
CA SER A 31 7.16 -6.61 -3.51
C SER A 31 6.80 -5.17 -3.15
N THR A 32 5.81 -4.58 -3.82
CA THR A 32 5.31 -3.24 -3.49
C THR A 32 4.59 -3.24 -2.14
N LEU A 33 3.75 -4.25 -1.89
CA LEU A 33 3.04 -4.39 -0.62
C LEU A 33 4.02 -4.55 0.55
N THR A 34 5.00 -5.45 0.42
CA THR A 34 6.01 -5.71 1.45
C THR A 34 6.92 -4.51 1.70
N ALA A 35 7.29 -3.73 0.67
CA ALA A 35 8.06 -2.50 0.86
C ALA A 35 7.28 -1.43 1.67
N ILE A 36 5.97 -1.32 1.43
CA ILE A 36 5.09 -0.43 2.22
C ILE A 36 5.02 -0.92 3.68
N CYS A 37 4.81 -2.22 3.88
CA CYS A 37 4.77 -2.88 5.19
C CYS A 37 6.07 -2.65 6.00
N GLN A 38 7.24 -2.79 5.37
CA GLN A 38 8.53 -2.53 6.02
C GLN A 38 8.67 -1.09 6.53
N VAL A 39 8.18 -0.11 5.77
CA VAL A 39 8.24 1.31 6.15
C VAL A 39 7.23 1.64 7.25
N LEU A 40 6.06 1.02 7.20
CA LEU A 40 4.96 1.20 8.16
C LEU A 40 5.11 0.35 9.42
N ASN A 41 6.03 -0.60 9.44
CA ASN A 41 6.18 -1.60 10.49
C ASN A 41 4.86 -2.35 10.76
N CYS A 42 4.27 -2.89 9.69
CA CYS A 42 3.05 -3.68 9.73
C CYS A 42 3.18 -4.93 8.87
N ASP A 43 2.22 -5.85 9.01
CA ASP A 43 2.10 -7.01 8.13
C ASP A 43 1.10 -6.75 7.00
N PRO A 44 1.15 -7.52 5.89
CA PRO A 44 0.18 -7.41 4.80
C PRO A 44 -1.28 -7.57 5.26
N GLY A 45 -1.52 -8.39 6.29
CA GLY A 45 -2.85 -8.60 6.87
C GLY A 45 -3.42 -7.35 7.57
N ASP A 46 -2.57 -6.40 7.96
CA ASP A 46 -3.01 -5.13 8.54
C ASP A 46 -3.51 -4.16 7.46
N LEU A 47 -3.10 -4.34 6.20
CA LEU A 47 -3.44 -3.46 5.08
C LEU A 47 -4.56 -4.01 4.19
N LEU A 48 -4.75 -5.33 4.17
CA LEU A 48 -5.70 -6.00 3.30
C LEU A 48 -6.80 -6.67 4.12
N SER A 49 -8.05 -6.32 3.82
CA SER A 49 -9.22 -7.04 4.28
C SER A 49 -9.98 -7.60 3.08
N VAL A 50 -10.61 -8.77 3.28
CA VAL A 50 -11.58 -9.30 2.32
C VAL A 50 -12.96 -8.95 2.85
N GLU A 51 -13.64 -8.02 2.19
CA GLU A 51 -15.06 -7.81 2.45
C GLU A 51 -15.85 -8.92 1.74
N PRO A 52 -16.85 -9.54 2.42
CA PRO A 52 -17.75 -10.46 1.76
C PRO A 52 -18.39 -9.80 0.54
N LEU A 53 -18.43 -10.52 -0.58
CA LEU A 53 -19.22 -10.09 -1.73
C LEU A 53 -20.68 -9.97 -1.28
N LYS A 54 -21.26 -8.77 -1.41
CA LYS A 54 -22.70 -8.55 -1.25
C LYS A 54 -23.49 -9.24 -2.36
#